data_AF-A0A523WWL6-F1
#
_entry.id   AF-A0A523WWL6-F1
#
_cell.length_a   1.000
_cell.length_b   1.000
_cell.length_c   1.000
_cell.angle_alpha   90.00
_cell.angle_beta   90.00
_cell.angle_gamma   90.00
#
_symmetry.space_group_name_H-M   'P 1'
#
loop_
_entity.id
_entity.type
_entity.pdbx_description
1 polymer ?
#
loop_
_entity_poly.entity_id
_entity_poly.type
_entity_poly.pdbx_seq_one_letter_code
_entity_poly.pdbx_strand_id
1 'polypeptide(L)'
;MLAGEEGPAAAKLLELLVALGEVFEAERLVPVESAHISGVSYKNLGEAGLEWLGEQADLGARARIRATLNPAGMDMDRWREMGVPEEFAEGQRRVIETFERMGVEPTCTCTPYLIGHVPEFGSQIAWAESSAVCFSNSVLGARTNREAGPTTLASAVTGLAALYGYRLDENRRPGAVVDVEAELRTTMDYSALGYVTGKRLGTTVPYFRGLGRPSLESMKALGAACATSGGIALWHGEGVTPEAGEM
;
A
#
# COMPACT_ATOMS: atom_id res chain seq x y z
N MET A 1 14.47 -13.81 -16.18
CA MET A 1 14.11 -12.37 -15.98
C MET A 1 15.34 -11.46 -15.82
N LEU A 2 16.23 -11.64 -14.84
CA LEU A 2 17.45 -10.79 -14.72
C LEU A 2 18.35 -10.83 -15.96
N ALA A 3 18.44 -11.98 -16.64
CA ALA A 3 19.20 -12.13 -17.88
C ALA A 3 18.54 -11.43 -19.12
N GLY A 4 17.45 -10.67 -18.93
CA GLY A 4 16.78 -9.93 -20.00
C GLY A 4 15.82 -10.73 -20.88
N GLU A 5 15.66 -12.03 -20.63
CA GLU A 5 14.76 -12.94 -21.37
C GLU A 5 13.29 -12.48 -21.38
N GLU A 6 12.92 -11.64 -20.42
CA GLU A 6 11.57 -11.15 -20.15
C GLU A 6 11.40 -9.67 -20.54
N GLY A 7 12.38 -9.12 -21.25
CA GLY A 7 12.44 -7.72 -21.69
C GLY A 7 13.28 -6.83 -20.76
N PRO A 8 13.79 -5.71 -21.30
CA PRO A 8 14.71 -4.82 -20.58
C PRO A 8 14.06 -4.13 -19.39
N ALA A 9 12.76 -3.76 -19.48
CA ALA A 9 12.02 -3.21 -18.36
C ALA A 9 11.94 -4.18 -17.18
N ALA A 10 11.61 -5.45 -17.43
CA ALA A 10 11.48 -6.45 -16.38
C ALA A 10 12.82 -6.74 -15.70
N ALA A 11 13.93 -6.77 -16.45
CA ALA A 11 15.27 -6.92 -15.89
C ALA A 11 15.64 -5.74 -14.96
N LYS A 12 15.50 -4.49 -15.44
CA LYS A 12 15.79 -3.27 -14.67
C LYS A 12 14.94 -3.14 -13.40
N LEU A 13 13.65 -3.48 -13.51
CA LEU A 13 12.74 -3.45 -12.36
C LEU A 13 13.01 -4.59 -11.37
N LEU A 14 13.45 -5.75 -11.84
CA LEU A 14 13.88 -6.84 -10.95
C LEU A 14 15.18 -6.49 -10.23
N GLU A 15 16.13 -5.83 -10.88
CA GLU A 15 17.35 -5.30 -10.24
C GLU A 15 17.00 -4.35 -9.08
N LEU A 16 15.99 -3.48 -9.26
CA LEU A 16 15.50 -2.61 -8.18
C LEU A 16 15.00 -3.41 -6.96
N LEU A 17 14.26 -4.50 -7.19
CA LEU A 17 13.77 -5.36 -6.10
C LEU A 17 14.90 -6.16 -5.43
N VAL A 18 15.89 -6.60 -6.19
CA VAL A 18 17.09 -7.28 -5.65
C VAL A 18 17.87 -6.31 -4.77
N ALA A 19 18.16 -5.10 -5.26
CA ALA A 19 18.87 -4.07 -4.49
C ALA A 19 18.10 -3.69 -3.21
N LEU A 20 16.77 -3.57 -3.29
CA LEU A 20 15.92 -3.37 -2.11
C LEU A 20 16.05 -4.55 -1.13
N GLY A 21 16.01 -5.78 -1.64
CA GLY A 21 16.20 -6.98 -0.84
C GLY A 21 17.54 -7.00 -0.13
N GLU A 22 18.63 -6.64 -0.80
CA GLU A 22 19.97 -6.54 -0.21
C GLU A 22 20.02 -5.50 0.93
N VAL A 23 19.39 -4.33 0.73
CA VAL A 23 19.31 -3.28 1.77
C VAL A 23 18.59 -3.76 3.04
N PHE A 24 17.57 -4.58 2.89
CA PHE A 24 16.78 -5.12 4.00
C PHE A 24 17.17 -6.55 4.39
N GLU A 25 18.30 -7.05 3.89
CA GLU A 25 18.82 -8.40 4.16
C GLU A 25 17.78 -9.51 3.90
N ALA A 26 16.94 -9.33 2.87
CA ALA A 26 15.93 -10.29 2.47
C ALA A 26 16.59 -11.57 1.94
N GLU A 27 16.20 -12.72 2.49
CA GLU A 27 16.73 -14.03 2.09
C GLU A 27 16.44 -14.36 0.61
N ARG A 28 15.27 -13.92 0.13
CA ARG A 28 14.79 -14.19 -1.23
C ARG A 28 13.72 -13.20 -1.66
N LEU A 29 13.40 -13.23 -2.96
CA LEU A 29 12.16 -12.66 -3.49
C LEU A 29 11.04 -13.70 -3.40
N VAL A 30 9.82 -13.25 -3.18
CA VAL A 30 8.60 -14.09 -3.14
C VAL A 30 7.58 -13.62 -4.17
N PRO A 31 6.76 -14.53 -4.71
CA PRO A 31 5.64 -14.14 -5.57
C PRO A 31 4.64 -13.27 -4.80
N VAL A 32 4.10 -12.26 -5.48
CA VAL A 32 2.99 -11.44 -4.99
C VAL A 32 1.81 -11.54 -5.96
N GLU A 33 0.59 -11.56 -5.44
CA GLU A 33 -0.62 -11.75 -6.27
C GLU A 33 -1.16 -10.44 -6.86
N SER A 34 -0.83 -9.30 -6.24
CA SER A 34 -1.34 -8.00 -6.66
C SER A 34 -0.47 -6.82 -6.23
N ALA A 35 -0.69 -5.70 -6.90
CA ALA A 35 -0.05 -4.42 -6.63
C ALA A 35 -1.06 -3.27 -6.47
N HIS A 36 -0.78 -2.36 -5.54
CA HIS A 36 -1.51 -1.10 -5.39
C HIS A 36 -0.53 0.07 -5.30
N ILE A 37 -0.30 0.71 -6.45
CA ILE A 37 0.76 1.69 -6.65
C ILE A 37 0.33 3.04 -6.07
N SER A 38 1.19 3.61 -5.23
CA SER A 38 1.03 4.95 -4.64
C SER A 38 2.03 5.94 -5.24
N GLY A 39 1.90 7.23 -4.90
CA GLY A 39 2.75 8.29 -5.44
C GLY A 39 2.41 8.66 -6.89
N VAL A 40 1.16 8.45 -7.31
CA VAL A 40 0.67 8.64 -8.69
C VAL A 40 0.24 10.09 -8.99
N SER A 41 0.34 10.98 -7.99
CA SER A 41 0.05 12.40 -8.21
C SER A 41 1.18 13.04 -9.00
N TYR A 42 0.82 13.85 -10.01
CA TYR A 42 1.80 14.67 -10.72
C TYR A 42 2.55 15.62 -9.78
N LYS A 43 1.94 16.01 -8.64
CA LYS A 43 2.61 16.79 -7.58
C LYS A 43 3.78 16.04 -6.95
N ASN A 44 3.68 14.72 -6.81
CA ASN A 44 4.72 13.89 -6.21
C ASN A 44 5.78 13.49 -7.24
N LEU A 45 5.36 13.17 -8.46
CA LEU A 45 6.26 12.74 -9.53
C LEU A 45 7.04 13.90 -10.14
N GLY A 46 6.37 15.02 -10.39
CA GLY A 46 6.86 16.05 -11.30
C GLY A 46 7.16 15.50 -12.69
N GLU A 47 7.83 16.31 -13.51
CA GLU A 47 8.20 15.88 -14.86
C GLU A 47 9.24 14.75 -14.82
N ALA A 48 10.23 14.79 -13.92
CA ALA A 48 11.25 13.75 -13.82
C ALA A 48 10.67 12.36 -13.46
N GLY A 49 9.69 12.30 -12.56
CA GLY A 49 9.02 11.05 -12.22
C GLY A 49 8.15 10.52 -13.37
N LEU A 50 7.53 11.44 -14.13
CA LEU A 50 6.77 11.10 -15.33
C LEU A 50 7.67 10.62 -16.48
N GLU A 51 8.82 11.25 -16.69
CA GLU A 51 9.83 10.81 -17.66
C GLU A 51 10.32 9.40 -17.32
N TRP A 52 10.71 9.15 -16.07
CA TRP A 52 11.12 7.82 -15.63
C TRP A 52 10.02 6.77 -15.83
N LEU A 53 8.75 7.13 -15.57
CA LEU A 53 7.61 6.24 -15.80
C LEU A 53 7.43 5.95 -17.29
N GLY A 54 7.55 6.97 -18.13
CA GLY A 54 7.52 6.88 -19.59
C GLY A 54 8.61 5.96 -20.13
N GLU A 55 9.84 6.10 -19.64
CA GLU A 55 10.96 5.21 -19.99
C GLU A 55 10.63 3.75 -19.67
N GLN A 56 10.01 3.45 -18.52
CA GLN A 56 9.65 2.07 -18.19
C GLN A 56 8.62 1.52 -19.18
N ALA A 57 7.61 2.33 -19.53
CA ALA A 57 6.60 1.96 -20.52
C ALA A 57 7.22 1.74 -21.92
N ASP A 58 8.17 2.58 -22.32
CA ASP A 58 8.87 2.51 -23.61
C ASP A 58 9.84 1.31 -23.68
N LEU A 59 10.43 0.92 -22.56
CA LEU A 59 11.18 -0.33 -22.40
C LEU A 59 10.29 -1.59 -22.37
N GLY A 60 8.98 -1.43 -22.50
CA GLY A 60 8.02 -2.53 -22.60
C GLY A 60 7.51 -3.05 -21.25
N ALA A 61 7.58 -2.26 -20.18
CA ALA A 61 6.98 -2.65 -18.90
C ALA A 61 5.49 -2.98 -19.06
N ARG A 62 5.08 -4.14 -18.56
CA ARG A 62 3.69 -4.58 -18.49
C ARG A 62 3.43 -5.28 -17.17
N ALA A 63 2.33 -4.93 -16.50
CA ALA A 63 1.92 -5.60 -15.28
C ALA A 63 1.61 -7.08 -15.57
N ARG A 64 2.24 -7.99 -14.82
CA ARG A 64 1.99 -9.44 -14.85
C ARG A 64 0.91 -9.87 -13.88
N ILE A 65 0.74 -9.11 -12.82
CA ILE A 65 -0.25 -9.32 -11.75
C ILE A 65 -1.24 -8.17 -11.76
N ARG A 66 -2.37 -8.35 -11.07
CA ARG A 66 -3.37 -7.29 -10.96
C ARG A 66 -2.75 -6.06 -10.31
N ALA A 67 -2.76 -4.92 -11.00
CA ALA A 67 -2.16 -3.68 -10.52
C ALA A 67 -3.18 -2.54 -10.57
N THR A 68 -3.28 -1.79 -9.49
CA THR A 68 -4.26 -0.70 -9.31
C THR A 68 -3.56 0.57 -8.83
N LEU A 69 -4.22 1.73 -8.96
CA LEU A 69 -3.65 3.03 -8.58
C LEU A 69 -4.37 3.65 -7.37
N ASN A 70 -3.56 4.24 -6.49
CA ASN A 70 -3.97 5.22 -5.47
C ASN A 70 -4.59 6.48 -6.16
N PRO A 71 -5.28 7.42 -5.48
CA PRO A 71 -5.88 8.57 -6.12
C PRO A 71 -4.90 9.42 -6.91
N ALA A 72 -5.37 9.89 -8.06
CA ALA A 72 -4.76 10.97 -8.80
C ALA A 72 -4.68 12.24 -7.94
N GLY A 73 -3.80 13.17 -8.33
CA GLY A 73 -3.63 14.47 -7.66
C GLY A 73 -4.82 15.43 -7.78
N MET A 74 -5.86 15.04 -8.51
CA MET A 74 -7.08 15.83 -8.75
C MET A 74 -8.24 14.93 -9.14
N ASP A 75 -9.45 15.47 -9.11
CA ASP A 75 -10.61 14.86 -9.76
C ASP A 75 -10.44 14.87 -11.28
N MET A 76 -10.52 13.72 -11.95
CA MET A 76 -10.20 13.64 -13.38
C MET A 76 -11.25 14.31 -14.29
N ASP A 77 -12.48 14.51 -13.80
CA ASP A 77 -13.60 15.06 -14.56
C ASP A 77 -13.85 16.54 -14.20
N ARG A 78 -13.79 16.87 -12.90
CA ARG A 78 -14.23 18.16 -12.34
C ARG A 78 -13.08 19.08 -11.97
N TRP A 79 -11.83 18.76 -12.30
CA TRP A 79 -10.67 19.56 -11.92
C TRP A 79 -10.78 21.04 -12.33
N ARG A 80 -11.43 21.37 -13.45
CA ARG A 80 -11.67 22.76 -13.89
C ARG A 80 -12.57 23.52 -12.92
N GLU A 81 -13.65 22.89 -12.47
CA GLU A 81 -14.56 23.46 -11.46
C GLU A 81 -13.86 23.65 -10.11
N MET A 82 -12.89 22.78 -9.80
CA MET A 82 -12.08 22.85 -8.59
C MET A 82 -10.92 23.85 -8.67
N GLY A 83 -10.75 24.54 -9.81
CA GLY A 83 -9.70 25.54 -10.01
C GLY A 83 -8.29 24.96 -10.10
N VAL A 84 -8.16 23.69 -10.50
CA VAL A 84 -6.85 23.08 -10.72
C VAL A 84 -6.21 23.68 -12.00
N PRO A 85 -4.92 24.05 -12.00
CA PRO A 85 -4.25 24.59 -13.18
C PRO A 85 -4.19 23.58 -14.35
N GLU A 86 -4.38 24.05 -15.59
CA GLU A 86 -4.36 23.20 -16.81
C GLU A 86 -3.04 22.42 -16.93
N GLU A 87 -1.89 23.05 -16.67
CA GLU A 87 -0.57 22.39 -16.70
C GLU A 87 -0.49 21.19 -15.73
N PHE A 88 -1.06 21.33 -14.54
CA PHE A 88 -1.13 20.23 -13.58
C PHE A 88 -2.05 19.12 -14.07
N ALA A 89 -3.18 19.49 -14.67
CA ALA A 89 -4.16 18.54 -15.18
C ALA A 89 -3.62 17.74 -16.37
N GLU A 90 -2.89 18.39 -17.28
CA GLU A 90 -2.19 17.75 -18.40
C GLU A 90 -1.12 16.78 -17.89
N GLY A 91 -0.29 17.21 -16.93
CA GLY A 91 0.71 16.34 -16.29
C GLY A 91 0.07 15.13 -15.61
N GLN A 92 -1.01 15.33 -14.85
CA GLN A 92 -1.71 14.23 -14.19
C GLN A 92 -2.35 13.25 -15.17
N ARG A 93 -2.91 13.72 -16.29
CA ARG A 93 -3.42 12.85 -17.35
C ARG A 93 -2.31 12.01 -17.98
N ARG A 94 -1.17 12.62 -18.31
CA ARG A 94 0.00 11.89 -18.85
C ARG A 94 0.47 10.79 -17.90
N VAL A 95 0.44 11.03 -16.59
CA VAL A 95 0.77 9.99 -15.58
C VAL A 95 -0.20 8.81 -15.69
N ILE A 96 -1.51 9.06 -15.69
CA ILE A 96 -2.53 7.99 -15.77
C ILE A 96 -2.41 7.22 -17.09
N GLU A 97 -2.33 7.94 -18.22
CA GLU A 97 -2.19 7.33 -19.55
C GLU A 97 -0.92 6.45 -19.64
N THR A 98 0.18 6.84 -18.97
CA THR A 98 1.40 6.03 -18.93
C THR A 98 1.23 4.74 -18.11
N PHE A 99 0.53 4.79 -16.99
CA PHE A 99 0.20 3.57 -16.22
C PHE A 99 -0.75 2.65 -16.99
N GLU A 100 -1.76 3.18 -17.68
CA GLU A 100 -2.67 2.41 -18.53
C GLU A 100 -1.94 1.70 -19.67
N ARG A 101 -0.97 2.37 -20.31
CA ARG A 101 -0.08 1.75 -21.32
C ARG A 101 0.68 0.54 -20.79
N MET A 102 0.92 0.48 -19.48
CA MET A 102 1.57 -0.66 -18.81
C MET A 102 0.57 -1.72 -18.31
N GLY A 103 -0.73 -1.55 -18.55
CA GLY A 103 -1.78 -2.49 -18.12
C GLY A 103 -2.20 -2.34 -16.66
N VAL A 104 -1.96 -1.17 -16.05
CA VAL A 104 -2.38 -0.88 -14.68
C VAL A 104 -3.78 -0.28 -14.67
N GLU A 105 -4.66 -0.76 -13.80
CA GLU A 105 -6.03 -0.27 -13.64
C GLU A 105 -6.04 1.11 -12.95
N PRO A 106 -6.57 2.18 -13.58
CA PRO A 106 -6.56 3.53 -13.02
C PRO A 106 -7.69 3.73 -11.99
N THR A 107 -7.78 2.85 -10.99
CA THR A 107 -8.85 2.85 -9.98
C THR A 107 -8.92 4.12 -9.13
N CYS A 108 -7.79 4.84 -9.01
CA CYS A 108 -7.67 6.12 -8.34
C CYS A 108 -8.32 6.17 -6.94
N THR A 109 -8.08 5.17 -6.09
CA THR A 109 -8.67 5.07 -4.75
C THR A 109 -7.65 4.62 -3.71
N CYS A 110 -7.70 5.17 -2.49
CA CYS A 110 -6.90 4.68 -1.36
C CYS A 110 -7.55 3.48 -0.66
N THR A 111 -8.72 3.06 -1.14
CA THR A 111 -9.52 1.97 -0.55
C THR A 111 -9.81 0.88 -1.58
N PRO A 112 -8.79 0.25 -2.18
CA PRO A 112 -8.97 -0.74 -3.25
C PRO A 112 -9.84 -1.93 -2.82
N TYR A 113 -9.82 -2.28 -1.54
CA TYR A 113 -10.66 -3.32 -0.94
C TYR A 113 -12.16 -2.98 -0.96
N LEU A 114 -12.57 -1.71 -1.01
CA LEU A 114 -13.99 -1.33 -1.13
C LEU A 114 -14.52 -1.46 -2.56
N ILE A 115 -13.64 -1.59 -3.55
CA ILE A 115 -13.99 -1.79 -4.97
C ILE A 115 -13.66 -3.21 -5.45
N GLY A 116 -13.59 -4.17 -4.52
CA GLY A 116 -13.47 -5.59 -4.82
C GLY A 116 -12.05 -6.12 -4.98
N HIS A 117 -11.01 -5.34 -4.61
CA HIS A 117 -9.65 -5.85 -4.53
C HIS A 117 -9.34 -6.32 -3.10
N VAL A 118 -9.78 -7.54 -2.77
CA VAL A 118 -9.70 -8.12 -1.43
C VAL A 118 -8.80 -9.36 -1.48
N PRO A 119 -7.51 -9.23 -1.13
CA PRO A 119 -6.58 -10.35 -1.01
C PRO A 119 -7.03 -11.39 0.02
N GLU A 120 -6.63 -12.64 -0.17
CA GLU A 120 -6.89 -13.72 0.79
C GLU A 120 -5.99 -13.59 2.03
N PHE A 121 -6.42 -14.19 3.15
CA PHE A 121 -5.62 -14.26 4.36
C PHE A 121 -4.26 -14.94 4.09
N GLY A 122 -3.17 -14.33 4.54
CA GLY A 122 -1.80 -14.83 4.36
C GLY A 122 -1.20 -14.57 2.97
N SER A 123 -1.97 -14.05 2.01
CA SER A 123 -1.47 -13.71 0.67
C SER A 123 -0.34 -12.67 0.72
N GLN A 124 0.60 -12.77 -0.22
CA GLN A 124 1.66 -11.78 -0.40
C GLN A 124 1.22 -10.77 -1.46
N ILE A 125 1.17 -9.49 -1.10
CA ILE A 125 0.78 -8.39 -2.00
C ILE A 125 1.83 -7.28 -1.97
N ALA A 126 1.86 -6.39 -2.96
CA ALA A 126 2.73 -5.21 -3.00
C ALA A 126 1.89 -3.93 -2.98
N TRP A 127 1.54 -3.43 -1.80
CA TRP A 127 0.70 -2.23 -1.67
C TRP A 127 1.50 -1.09 -1.02
N ALA A 128 1.36 0.13 -1.53
CA ALA A 128 2.14 1.29 -1.08
C ALA A 128 1.34 2.37 -0.32
N GLU A 129 0.02 2.38 -0.43
CA GLU A 129 -0.83 3.35 0.26
C GLU A 129 -0.92 3.01 1.75
N SER A 130 -0.67 3.98 2.64
CA SER A 130 -0.42 3.71 4.07
C SER A 130 -1.65 3.17 4.82
N SER A 131 -2.85 3.67 4.51
CA SER A 131 -4.10 3.17 5.08
C SER A 131 -4.45 1.77 4.57
N ALA A 132 -4.28 1.52 3.27
CA ALA A 132 -4.54 0.27 2.60
C ALA A 132 -3.56 -0.81 3.05
N VAL A 133 -2.29 -0.47 3.25
CA VAL A 133 -1.28 -1.35 3.87
C VAL A 133 -1.70 -1.73 5.29
N CYS A 134 -2.11 -0.75 6.10
CA CYS A 134 -2.54 -1.00 7.46
C CYS A 134 -3.78 -1.90 7.51
N PHE A 135 -4.75 -1.64 6.63
CA PHE A 135 -5.97 -2.42 6.49
C PHE A 135 -5.70 -3.83 5.97
N SER A 136 -4.88 -3.99 4.92
CA SER A 136 -4.57 -5.29 4.35
C SER A 136 -3.81 -6.17 5.34
N ASN A 137 -2.82 -5.61 6.04
CA ASN A 137 -2.08 -6.33 7.07
C ASN A 137 -2.97 -6.73 8.25
N SER A 138 -3.82 -5.82 8.74
CA SER A 138 -4.53 -6.02 10.02
C SER A 138 -5.90 -6.67 9.84
N VAL A 139 -6.71 -6.18 8.90
CA VAL A 139 -8.12 -6.59 8.74
C VAL A 139 -8.23 -7.79 7.81
N LEU A 140 -7.45 -7.81 6.73
CA LEU A 140 -7.45 -8.92 5.77
C LEU A 140 -6.44 -10.02 6.13
N GLY A 141 -5.40 -9.69 6.91
CA GLY A 141 -4.31 -10.61 7.21
C GLY A 141 -3.42 -10.92 6.00
N ALA A 142 -3.45 -10.06 4.98
CA ALA A 142 -2.51 -10.12 3.87
C ALA A 142 -1.13 -9.60 4.32
N ARG A 143 -0.11 -9.78 3.48
CA ARG A 143 1.28 -9.50 3.82
C ARG A 143 1.90 -8.53 2.84
N THR A 144 2.21 -7.34 3.34
CA THR A 144 2.90 -6.29 2.57
C THR A 144 3.68 -5.38 3.50
N ASN A 145 4.78 -4.83 2.97
CA ASN A 145 5.45 -3.71 3.59
C ASN A 145 4.79 -2.40 3.19
N ARG A 146 5.27 -1.28 3.76
CA ARG A 146 5.00 0.05 3.20
C ARG A 146 5.89 0.23 1.97
N GLU A 147 5.42 -0.28 0.84
CA GLU A 147 6.13 -0.22 -0.44
C GLU A 147 6.21 1.22 -0.97
N ALA A 148 7.14 1.47 -1.90
CA ALA A 148 7.26 2.76 -2.60
C ALA A 148 6.67 2.65 -4.02
N GLY A 149 6.36 3.79 -4.65
CA GLY A 149 5.84 3.81 -6.03
C GLY A 149 6.69 2.99 -7.01
N PRO A 150 8.02 3.23 -7.10
CA PRO A 150 8.90 2.46 -7.99
C PRO A 150 8.97 0.96 -7.67
N THR A 151 9.05 0.57 -6.38
CA THR A 151 9.12 -0.85 -6.00
C THR A 151 7.79 -1.56 -6.21
N THR A 152 6.68 -0.84 -6.09
CA THR A 152 5.34 -1.39 -6.37
C THR A 152 5.10 -1.56 -7.87
N LEU A 153 5.57 -0.62 -8.70
CA LEU A 153 5.59 -0.82 -10.16
C LEU A 153 6.47 -2.01 -10.54
N ALA A 154 7.66 -2.12 -9.93
CA ALA A 154 8.52 -3.26 -10.15
C ALA A 154 7.84 -4.58 -9.76
N SER A 155 7.14 -4.60 -8.63
CA SER A 155 6.36 -5.77 -8.20
C SER A 155 5.22 -6.09 -9.17
N ALA A 156 4.53 -5.07 -9.69
CA ALA A 156 3.48 -5.25 -10.71
C ALA A 156 4.03 -5.89 -11.99
N VAL A 157 5.20 -5.47 -12.46
CA VAL A 157 5.81 -5.95 -13.71
C VAL A 157 6.51 -7.30 -13.56
N THR A 158 7.08 -7.59 -12.39
CA THR A 158 7.84 -8.83 -12.15
C THR A 158 7.01 -9.95 -11.52
N GLY A 159 5.94 -9.60 -10.80
CA GLY A 159 5.19 -10.53 -9.96
C GLY A 159 5.90 -10.91 -8.66
N LEU A 160 6.94 -10.17 -8.27
CA LEU A 160 7.82 -10.49 -7.14
C LEU A 160 7.94 -9.32 -6.16
N ALA A 161 8.24 -9.62 -4.90
CA ALA A 161 8.66 -8.64 -3.90
C ALA A 161 9.73 -9.25 -2.98
N ALA A 162 10.57 -8.41 -2.36
CA ALA A 162 11.58 -8.88 -1.41
C ALA A 162 10.93 -9.37 -0.10
N LEU A 163 11.37 -10.51 0.42
CA LEU A 163 10.87 -11.10 1.66
C LEU A 163 11.56 -10.46 2.88
N TYR A 164 10.94 -9.43 3.44
CA TYR A 164 11.40 -8.75 4.66
C TYR A 164 10.22 -8.07 5.38
N GLY A 165 10.48 -7.52 6.56
CA GLY A 165 9.51 -6.71 7.29
C GLY A 165 8.22 -7.48 7.61
N TYR A 166 7.06 -6.89 7.37
CA TYR A 166 5.75 -7.48 7.68
C TYR A 166 5.34 -8.65 6.77
N ARG A 167 6.20 -9.06 5.83
CA ARG A 167 6.05 -10.34 5.13
C ARG A 167 6.47 -11.53 5.99
N LEU A 168 7.28 -11.28 7.02
CA LEU A 168 7.82 -12.26 7.96
C LEU A 168 6.99 -12.32 9.24
N ASP A 169 6.73 -13.52 9.76
CA ASP A 169 5.90 -13.72 10.96
C ASP A 169 6.47 -13.04 12.21
N GLU A 170 7.79 -13.07 12.38
CA GLU A 170 8.40 -12.54 13.61
C GLU A 170 8.21 -11.02 13.74
N ASN A 171 8.22 -10.30 12.62
CA ASN A 171 8.02 -8.85 12.57
C ASN A 171 6.56 -8.42 12.70
N ARG A 172 5.61 -9.37 12.69
CA ARG A 172 4.18 -9.10 12.86
C ARG A 172 3.73 -9.16 14.32
N ARG A 173 4.62 -9.59 15.23
CA ARG A 173 4.32 -9.73 16.66
C ARG A 173 4.07 -8.37 17.32
N PRO A 174 3.11 -8.27 18.26
CA PRO A 174 2.89 -7.04 19.01
C PRO A 174 4.12 -6.61 19.80
N GLY A 175 4.41 -5.31 19.78
CA GLY A 175 5.39 -4.70 20.66
C GLY A 175 4.77 -3.96 21.86
N ALA A 176 3.45 -3.72 21.85
CA ALA A 176 2.74 -3.06 22.93
C ALA A 176 1.29 -3.56 23.03
N VAL A 177 0.77 -3.64 24.25
CA VAL A 177 -0.65 -3.88 24.51
C VAL A 177 -1.34 -2.54 24.80
N VAL A 178 -2.51 -2.35 24.22
CA VAL A 178 -3.37 -1.18 24.42
C VAL A 178 -4.71 -1.65 24.98
N ASP A 179 -4.88 -1.51 26.29
CA ASP A 179 -6.14 -1.80 26.98
C ASP A 179 -7.11 -0.63 26.81
N VAL A 180 -8.19 -0.85 26.06
CA VAL A 180 -9.22 0.16 25.80
C VAL A 180 -10.34 0.03 26.82
N GLU A 181 -10.35 0.93 27.80
CA GLU A 181 -11.42 1.03 28.81
C GLU A 181 -12.57 1.96 28.39
N ALA A 182 -12.37 2.73 27.31
CA ALA A 182 -13.37 3.66 26.81
C ALA A 182 -14.45 2.95 25.96
N GLU A 183 -15.69 3.42 26.05
CA GLU A 183 -16.76 2.95 25.16
C GLU A 183 -16.62 3.54 23.76
N LEU A 184 -16.31 2.71 22.76
CA LEU A 184 -16.21 3.10 21.35
C LEU A 184 -17.54 2.85 20.63
N ARG A 185 -18.21 3.91 20.18
CA ARG A 185 -19.56 3.81 19.59
C ARG A 185 -19.59 4.22 18.11
N THR A 186 -18.72 5.14 17.71
CA THR A 186 -18.71 5.76 16.40
C THR A 186 -17.37 5.54 15.69
N THR A 187 -17.36 5.61 14.36
CA THR A 187 -16.12 5.60 13.57
C THR A 187 -15.12 6.68 14.02
N MET A 188 -15.61 7.80 14.55
CA MET A 188 -14.76 8.87 15.08
C MET A 188 -14.01 8.44 16.35
N ASP A 189 -14.64 7.64 17.21
CA ASP A 189 -13.99 7.13 18.43
C ASP A 189 -12.81 6.22 18.08
N TYR A 190 -12.99 5.33 17.09
CA TYR A 190 -11.92 4.46 16.58
C TYR A 190 -10.81 5.26 15.88
N SER A 191 -11.17 6.30 15.12
CA SER A 191 -10.18 7.22 14.51
C SER A 191 -9.36 7.95 15.58
N ALA A 192 -10.02 8.47 16.63
CA ALA A 192 -9.35 9.14 17.75
C ALA A 192 -8.41 8.18 18.50
N LEU A 193 -8.87 6.96 18.78
CA LEU A 193 -8.04 5.90 19.37
C LEU A 193 -6.80 5.64 18.50
N GLY A 194 -6.99 5.47 17.18
CA GLY A 194 -5.89 5.21 16.26
C GLY A 194 -4.88 6.35 16.21
N TYR A 195 -5.37 7.59 16.18
CA TYR A 195 -4.53 8.79 16.16
C TYR A 195 -3.69 8.93 17.44
N VAL A 196 -4.28 8.69 18.61
CA VAL A 196 -3.56 8.72 19.89
C VAL A 196 -2.56 7.57 19.97
N THR A 197 -2.94 6.38 19.49
CA THR A 197 -2.06 5.20 19.47
C THR A 197 -0.85 5.43 18.60
N GLY A 198 -1.03 5.88 17.36
CA GLY A 198 0.09 6.16 16.46
C GLY A 198 1.02 7.23 17.02
N LYS A 199 0.50 8.32 17.60
CA LYS A 199 1.34 9.34 18.26
C LYS A 199 2.19 8.78 19.40
N ARG A 200 1.69 7.80 20.15
CA ARG A 200 2.38 7.24 21.32
C ARG A 200 3.36 6.13 20.97
N LEU A 201 3.01 5.29 20.00
CA LEU A 201 3.72 4.05 19.71
C LEU A 201 4.62 4.12 18.48
N GLY A 202 4.51 5.18 17.67
CA GLY A 202 5.26 5.31 16.43
C GLY A 202 4.97 4.14 15.51
N THR A 203 5.99 3.38 15.12
CA THR A 203 5.87 2.21 14.23
C THR A 203 5.70 0.88 14.97
N THR A 204 5.59 0.89 16.31
CA THR A 204 5.41 -0.33 17.12
C THR A 204 4.04 -0.95 16.85
N VAL A 205 3.99 -2.26 16.60
CA VAL A 205 2.74 -3.01 16.36
C VAL A 205 1.90 -3.06 17.66
N PRO A 206 0.70 -2.45 17.69
CA PRO A 206 -0.16 -2.50 18.86
C PRO A 206 -1.05 -3.76 18.85
N TYR A 207 -1.30 -4.30 20.04
CA TYR A 207 -2.34 -5.27 20.32
C TYR A 207 -3.44 -4.61 21.16
N PHE A 208 -4.58 -4.36 20.55
CA PHE A 208 -5.71 -3.74 21.22
C PHE A 208 -6.58 -4.79 21.92
N ARG A 209 -6.89 -4.54 23.19
CA ARG A 209 -7.95 -5.21 23.95
C ARG A 209 -9.11 -4.26 24.15
N GLY A 210 -10.33 -4.80 24.23
CA GLY A 210 -11.52 -4.00 24.49
C GLY A 210 -12.06 -3.20 23.28
N LEU A 211 -11.72 -3.58 22.04
CA LEU A 211 -12.29 -2.94 20.85
C LEU A 211 -13.78 -3.24 20.61
N GLY A 212 -14.34 -4.26 21.29
CA GLY A 212 -15.72 -4.68 21.08
C GLY A 212 -15.91 -5.35 19.71
N ARG A 213 -16.88 -4.86 18.92
CA ARG A 213 -17.22 -5.40 17.59
C ARG A 213 -17.22 -4.27 16.56
N PRO A 214 -16.06 -3.75 16.17
CA PRO A 214 -15.98 -2.64 15.23
C PRO A 214 -16.56 -3.03 13.87
N SER A 215 -17.20 -2.08 13.20
CA SER A 215 -17.56 -2.21 11.79
C SER A 215 -16.31 -2.19 10.91
N LEU A 216 -16.45 -2.61 9.64
CA LEU A 216 -15.37 -2.49 8.65
C LEU A 216 -14.86 -1.04 8.52
N GLU A 217 -15.78 -0.08 8.53
CA GLU A 217 -15.46 1.35 8.48
C GLU A 217 -14.71 1.82 9.73
N SER A 218 -15.06 1.31 10.90
CA SER A 218 -14.37 1.59 12.17
C SER A 218 -12.95 1.02 12.17
N MET A 219 -12.75 -0.20 11.68
CA MET A 219 -11.43 -0.83 11.55
C MET A 219 -10.55 -0.09 10.55
N LYS A 220 -11.12 0.33 9.41
CA LYS A 220 -10.45 1.20 8.44
C LYS A 220 -10.03 2.53 9.07
N ALA A 221 -10.93 3.20 9.79
CA ALA A 221 -10.63 4.48 10.43
C ALA A 221 -9.54 4.36 11.51
N LEU A 222 -9.59 3.30 12.33
CA LEU A 222 -8.55 2.98 13.31
C LEU A 222 -7.18 2.83 12.63
N GLY A 223 -7.09 1.95 11.62
CA GLY A 223 -5.85 1.68 10.89
C GLY A 223 -5.30 2.91 10.16
N ALA A 224 -6.16 3.67 9.50
CA ALA A 224 -5.79 4.90 8.79
C ALA A 224 -5.21 5.95 9.75
N ALA A 225 -5.83 6.13 10.93
CA ALA A 225 -5.38 7.09 11.93
C ALA A 225 -4.05 6.66 12.59
N CYS A 226 -3.88 5.37 12.88
CA CYS A 226 -2.62 4.77 13.32
C CYS A 226 -1.49 5.02 12.31
N ALA A 227 -1.75 4.74 11.03
CA ALA A 227 -0.79 4.94 9.95
C ALA A 227 -0.42 6.41 9.77
N THR A 228 -1.39 7.32 9.83
CA THR A 228 -1.20 8.76 9.63
C THR A 228 -0.39 9.40 10.76
N SER A 229 -0.65 9.03 12.00
CA SER A 229 -0.08 9.70 13.17
C SER A 229 1.23 9.11 13.68
N GLY A 230 1.46 7.81 13.47
CA GLY A 230 2.65 7.10 13.96
C GLY A 230 3.41 6.32 12.90
N GLY A 231 2.83 6.09 11.72
CA GLY A 231 3.42 5.20 10.73
C GLY A 231 3.25 3.71 11.09
N ILE A 232 2.25 3.35 11.88
CA ILE A 232 1.86 1.94 12.11
C ILE A 232 1.32 1.35 10.81
N ALA A 233 1.79 0.16 10.43
CA ALA A 233 1.38 -0.54 9.21
C ALA A 233 0.68 -1.88 9.48
N LEU A 234 0.56 -2.26 10.75
CA LEU A 234 -0.11 -3.47 11.23
C LEU A 234 -0.56 -3.22 12.67
N TRP A 235 -1.77 -3.66 13.00
CA TRP A 235 -2.28 -3.73 14.36
C TRP A 235 -3.06 -5.03 14.55
N HIS A 236 -3.13 -5.48 15.79
CA HIS A 236 -3.93 -6.63 16.19
C HIS A 236 -5.05 -6.20 17.12
N GLY A 237 -6.22 -6.81 17.00
CA GLY A 237 -7.34 -6.59 17.91
C GLY A 237 -7.87 -7.93 18.42
N GLU A 238 -7.89 -8.11 19.74
CA GLU A 238 -8.37 -9.32 20.38
C GLU A 238 -9.81 -9.64 19.94
N GLY A 239 -10.00 -10.80 19.30
CA GLY A 239 -11.29 -11.21 18.74
C GLY A 239 -11.80 -10.37 17.55
N VAL A 240 -10.95 -9.52 16.98
CA VAL A 240 -11.27 -8.61 15.87
C VAL A 240 -10.45 -8.93 14.62
N THR A 241 -9.12 -8.95 14.72
CA THR A 241 -8.25 -9.24 13.57
C THR A 241 -7.96 -10.74 13.47
N PRO A 242 -7.79 -11.30 12.26
CA PRO A 242 -7.65 -12.73 12.06
C PRO A 242 -6.38 -13.32 12.71
N GLU A 243 -5.27 -12.58 12.73
CA GLU A 243 -4.02 -13.04 13.35
C GLU A 243 -3.99 -12.90 14.88
N ALA A 244 -4.93 -12.19 15.51
CA ALA A 244 -4.84 -11.88 16.95
C ALA A 244 -4.88 -13.09 17.88
N GLY A 245 -5.42 -14.23 17.43
CA GLY A 245 -5.47 -15.48 18.19
C GLY A 245 -4.16 -16.28 18.17
N GLU A 246 -3.22 -15.91 17.29
CA GLU A 246 -1.92 -16.56 17.14
C GLU A 246 -0.78 -15.80 17.84
N MET A 247 -1.11 -14.67 18.48
CA MET A 247 -0.18 -13.69 19.05
C MET A 247 -0.07 -13.77 20.56
#